data_AF-A0A6P6DT24-F1
#
_entry.id   AF-A0A6P6DT24-F1
#
_cell.length_a   1.000
_cell.length_b   1.000
_cell.length_c   1.000
_cell.angle_alpha   90.00
_cell.angle_beta   90.00
_cell.angle_gamma   90.00
#
_symmetry.space_group_name_H-M   'P 1'
#
loop_
_entity.id
_entity.type
_entity.pdbx_description
1 polymer ?
#
loop_
_entity_poly.entity_id
_entity_poly.type
_entity_poly.pdbx_seq_one_letter_code
_entity_poly.pdbx_strand_id
1 'polypeptide(L)'
;MSEEVTYAHLKFSASRKTEHIQEPDTSGTKACPACSYVWRPTALMLTVVCLLLLIGLAVVGSIFYTTLKTEKEKLNALQNVKEELQRNLSLQLIANINKSENIRNLSITLQNFATKLCRELNKKEPGHKCKPCPNSWIWYKNNCYFFSEISKTWQESERSCSAQNASLLQTDDNIILEFVDKRSRVYWMGLSPKQDHKNSEEVDENIISSARHTININEMQCRYRKGI
;
A
#
# COMPACT_ATOMS: atom_id res chain seq x y z
N MET A 1 -30.20 22.56 -77.22
CA MET A 1 -28.83 23.08 -77.31
C MET A 1 -28.92 24.48 -77.91
N SER A 2 -28.12 25.41 -77.37
CA SER A 2 -28.12 26.87 -77.53
C SER A 2 -28.85 27.62 -76.41
N GLU A 3 -28.07 27.89 -75.36
CA GLU A 3 -28.31 28.91 -74.34
C GLU A 3 -28.04 30.30 -74.92
N GLU A 4 -28.81 31.31 -74.50
CA GLU A 4 -28.29 32.66 -74.36
C GLU A 4 -29.00 33.38 -73.21
N VAL A 5 -28.18 33.96 -72.32
CA VAL A 5 -28.56 34.54 -71.04
C VAL A 5 -29.05 35.95 -71.25
N THR A 6 -30.27 36.26 -70.77
CA THR A 6 -30.85 37.61 -70.87
C THR A 6 -30.73 38.34 -69.53
N TYR A 7 -29.88 39.37 -69.46
CA TYR A 7 -29.84 40.30 -68.35
C TYR A 7 -30.70 41.53 -68.67
N ALA A 8 -31.55 41.94 -67.72
CA ALA A 8 -32.31 43.19 -67.84
C ALA A 8 -31.62 44.32 -67.06
N HIS A 9 -31.31 45.39 -67.79
CA HIS A 9 -30.74 46.63 -67.31
C HIS A 9 -31.88 47.54 -66.82
N LEU A 10 -31.91 47.90 -65.53
CA LEU A 10 -32.89 48.86 -65.00
C LEU A 10 -32.46 50.29 -65.35
N LYS A 11 -33.27 50.97 -66.16
CA LYS A 11 -33.13 52.38 -66.55
C LYS A 11 -34.22 53.18 -65.84
N PHE A 12 -33.82 54.13 -65.00
CA PHE A 12 -34.74 55.05 -64.33
C PHE A 12 -35.38 56.01 -65.34
N SER A 13 -36.69 56.24 -65.21
CA SER A 13 -37.39 57.37 -65.82
C SER A 13 -38.02 58.23 -64.73
N ALA A 14 -37.52 59.46 -64.61
CA ALA A 14 -38.26 60.54 -63.97
C ALA A 14 -39.44 60.91 -64.86
N SER A 15 -40.65 61.02 -64.30
CA SER A 15 -41.68 61.85 -64.89
C SER A 15 -42.62 62.42 -63.84
N ARG A 16 -42.79 63.72 -63.97
CA ARG A 16 -43.42 64.69 -63.08
C ARG A 16 -44.92 64.67 -63.36
N LYS A 17 -45.78 64.59 -62.33
CA LYS A 17 -47.09 65.24 -62.41
C LYS A 17 -47.59 65.67 -61.03
N THR A 18 -47.62 66.99 -60.91
CA THR A 18 -48.18 67.82 -59.86
C THR A 18 -49.70 67.73 -59.86
N GLU A 19 -50.32 67.67 -58.68
CA GLU A 19 -51.69 68.14 -58.49
C GLU A 19 -51.76 68.94 -57.19
N HIS A 20 -52.18 70.21 -57.34
CA HIS A 20 -52.40 71.23 -56.28
C HIS A 20 -53.54 70.78 -55.33
N ILE A 21 -53.72 71.27 -54.10
CA ILE A 21 -54.12 72.64 -53.70
C ILE A 21 -54.01 72.80 -52.15
N GLN A 22 -53.53 73.99 -51.72
CA GLN A 22 -53.67 74.73 -50.45
C GLN A 22 -52.92 74.34 -49.16
N GLU A 23 -51.89 75.15 -48.87
CA GLU A 23 -51.43 75.53 -47.53
C GLU A 23 -52.48 76.33 -46.75
N PRO A 24 -52.39 76.28 -45.41
CA PRO A 24 -52.27 77.49 -44.62
C PRO A 24 -50.94 77.52 -43.85
N ASP A 25 -50.18 78.60 -44.04
CA ASP A 25 -48.99 78.93 -43.27
C ASP A 25 -49.30 79.03 -41.77
N THR A 26 -48.52 78.33 -40.95
CA THR A 26 -47.92 78.93 -39.74
C THR A 26 -46.79 78.05 -39.19
N SER A 27 -45.60 78.62 -39.26
CA SER A 27 -44.37 78.27 -38.55
C SER A 27 -44.57 77.67 -37.15
N GLY A 28 -43.94 76.53 -36.89
CA GLY A 28 -43.89 75.95 -35.55
C GLY A 28 -43.28 74.55 -35.48
N THR A 29 -41.97 74.44 -35.66
CA THR A 29 -41.18 73.26 -35.31
C THR A 29 -41.54 72.76 -33.90
N LYS A 30 -41.97 71.49 -33.73
CA LYS A 30 -41.72 70.64 -32.53
C LYS A 30 -42.35 69.23 -32.61
N ALA A 31 -41.45 68.26 -32.83
CA ALA A 31 -41.31 66.93 -32.23
C ALA A 31 -42.50 65.93 -32.14
N CYS A 32 -42.26 64.74 -32.70
CA CYS A 32 -42.90 63.47 -32.31
C CYS A 32 -42.26 62.88 -31.03
N PRO A 33 -42.98 61.99 -30.30
CA PRO A 33 -42.72 61.64 -28.91
C PRO A 33 -41.53 60.70 -28.74
N ALA A 34 -40.76 60.92 -27.68
CA ALA A 34 -39.60 60.12 -27.32
C ALA A 34 -39.97 58.67 -26.97
N CYS A 35 -39.45 57.73 -27.77
CA CYS A 35 -39.08 56.40 -27.30
C CYS A 35 -37.54 56.23 -27.42
N SER A 36 -36.90 56.15 -26.24
CA SER A 36 -35.61 55.51 -25.93
C SER A 36 -34.33 55.87 -26.73
N TYR A 37 -33.83 57.10 -26.60
CA TYR A 37 -32.41 57.41 -26.86
C TYR A 37 -31.51 57.13 -25.63
N VAL A 38 -32.11 57.03 -24.43
CA VAL A 38 -31.40 56.95 -23.14
C VAL A 38 -30.84 55.55 -22.83
N TRP A 39 -31.34 54.48 -23.45
CA TRP A 39 -30.96 53.10 -23.09
C TRP A 39 -29.62 52.65 -23.71
N ARG A 40 -29.23 53.22 -24.85
CA ARG A 40 -27.96 52.89 -25.55
C ARG A 40 -26.70 53.21 -24.72
N PRO A 41 -26.52 54.40 -24.13
CA PRO A 41 -25.34 54.69 -23.33
C PRO A 41 -25.31 53.88 -22.02
N THR A 42 -26.46 53.68 -21.37
CA THR A 42 -26.55 52.87 -20.15
C THR A 42 -26.17 51.41 -20.40
N ALA A 43 -26.61 50.84 -21.53
CA ALA A 43 -26.20 49.50 -21.94
C ALA A 43 -24.69 49.41 -22.20
N LEU A 44 -24.09 50.39 -22.87
CA LEU A 44 -22.64 50.43 -23.12
C LEU A 44 -21.85 50.53 -21.80
N MET A 45 -22.26 51.40 -20.89
CA MET A 45 -21.60 51.50 -19.57
C MET A 45 -21.70 50.20 -18.79
N LEU A 46 -22.86 49.52 -18.82
CA LEU A 46 -23.04 48.24 -18.17
C LEU A 46 -22.15 47.14 -18.79
N THR A 47 -22.00 47.12 -20.12
CA THR A 47 -21.09 46.17 -20.79
C THR A 47 -19.63 46.39 -20.40
N VAL A 48 -19.19 47.65 -20.31
CA VAL A 48 -17.81 47.97 -19.89
C VAL A 48 -17.57 47.54 -18.45
N VAL A 49 -18.50 47.83 -17.54
CA VAL A 49 -18.42 47.38 -16.14
C VAL A 49 -18.36 45.85 -16.07
N CYS A 50 -19.18 45.16 -16.86
CA CYS A 50 -19.18 43.70 -16.93
C CYS A 50 -17.83 43.15 -17.42
N LEU A 51 -17.25 43.73 -18.47
CA LEU A 51 -15.93 43.33 -18.97
C LEU A 51 -14.82 43.55 -17.92
N LEU A 52 -14.83 44.67 -17.21
CA LEU A 52 -13.87 44.94 -16.14
C LEU A 52 -14.00 43.94 -14.98
N LEU A 53 -15.23 43.58 -14.60
CA LEU A 53 -15.48 42.56 -13.57
C LEU A 53 -14.98 41.18 -14.02
N LEU A 54 -15.22 40.79 -15.29
CA LEU A 54 -14.72 39.52 -15.84
C LEU A 54 -13.20 39.45 -15.85
N ILE A 55 -12.53 40.54 -16.22
CA ILE A 55 -11.07 40.64 -16.16
C ILE A 55 -10.58 40.53 -14.72
N GLY A 56 -11.21 41.24 -13.78
CA GLY A 56 -10.88 41.16 -12.36
C GLY A 56 -11.00 39.74 -11.81
N LEU A 57 -12.09 39.04 -12.12
CA LEU A 57 -12.31 37.65 -11.72
C LEU A 57 -11.29 36.69 -12.34
N ALA A 58 -10.93 36.89 -13.61
CA ALA A 58 -9.90 36.08 -14.26
C ALA A 58 -8.52 36.27 -13.61
N VAL A 59 -8.16 37.50 -13.25
CA VAL A 59 -6.90 37.81 -12.56
C VAL A 59 -6.89 37.19 -11.16
N VAL A 60 -7.97 37.37 -10.37
CA VAL A 60 -8.08 36.77 -9.03
C VAL A 60 -8.07 35.25 -9.10
N GLY A 61 -8.79 34.66 -10.05
CA GLY A 61 -8.80 33.22 -10.28
C GLY A 61 -7.44 32.67 -10.68
N SER A 62 -6.69 33.40 -11.52
CA SER A 62 -5.32 33.03 -11.89
C SER A 62 -4.38 33.08 -10.68
N ILE A 63 -4.43 34.13 -9.87
CA ILE A 63 -3.64 34.24 -8.62
C ILE A 63 -4.00 33.09 -7.67
N PHE A 64 -5.29 32.80 -7.49
CA PHE A 64 -5.71 31.71 -6.62
C PHE A 64 -5.26 30.35 -7.14
N TYR A 65 -5.37 30.11 -8.46
CA TYR A 65 -4.91 28.88 -9.10
C TYR A 65 -3.40 28.68 -8.96
N THR A 66 -2.59 29.72 -9.18
CA THR A 66 -1.13 29.65 -9.01
C THR A 66 -0.76 29.38 -7.55
N THR A 67 -1.42 30.04 -6.60
CA THR A 67 -1.19 29.83 -5.16
C THR A 67 -1.51 28.39 -4.75
N LEU A 68 -2.67 27.87 -5.16
CA LEU A 68 -3.08 26.48 -4.90
C LEU A 68 -2.14 25.46 -5.54
N LYS A 69 -1.65 25.72 -6.75
CA LYS A 69 -0.70 24.85 -7.43
C LYS A 69 0.61 24.76 -6.65
N THR A 70 1.15 25.90 -6.21
CA THR A 70 2.39 25.96 -5.43
C THR A 70 2.26 25.25 -4.07
N GLU A 71 1.14 25.40 -3.36
CA GLU A 71 0.93 24.69 -2.08
C GLU A 71 0.87 23.17 -2.28
N LYS A 72 0.20 22.69 -3.33
CA LYS A 72 0.16 21.27 -3.67
C LYS A 72 1.55 20.71 -4.02
N GLU A 73 2.34 21.44 -4.81
CA GLU A 73 3.71 21.04 -5.13
C GLU A 73 4.59 20.94 -3.87
N LYS A 74 4.46 21.90 -2.94
CA LYS A 74 5.16 21.86 -1.64
C LYS A 74 4.70 20.70 -0.77
N LEU A 75 3.39 20.40 -0.74
CA LEU A 75 2.86 19.27 0.02
C LEU A 75 3.39 17.94 -0.52
N ASN A 76 3.38 17.77 -1.85
CA ASN A 76 3.93 16.58 -2.51
C ASN A 76 5.43 16.44 -2.25
N ALA A 77 6.20 17.55 -2.32
CA ALA A 77 7.62 17.55 -2.01
C ALA A 77 7.89 17.20 -0.54
N LEU A 78 7.14 17.77 0.40
CA LEU A 78 7.24 17.46 1.82
C LEU A 78 6.89 16.00 2.12
N GLN A 79 5.86 15.47 1.45
CA GLN A 79 5.47 14.06 1.58
C GLN A 79 6.57 13.13 1.06
N ASN A 80 7.17 13.44 -0.10
CA ASN A 80 8.30 12.69 -0.63
C ASN A 80 9.52 12.72 0.32
N VAL A 81 9.85 13.90 0.87
CA VAL A 81 10.94 14.03 1.86
C VAL A 81 10.64 13.23 3.13
N LYS A 82 9.38 13.20 3.58
CA LYS A 82 8.97 12.39 4.74
C LYS A 82 9.13 10.90 4.47
N GLU A 83 8.70 10.42 3.31
CA GLU A 83 8.82 9.01 2.91
C GLU A 83 10.29 8.60 2.74
N GLU A 84 11.10 9.46 2.13
CA GLU A 84 12.55 9.28 2.00
C GLU A 84 13.23 9.22 3.37
N LEU A 85 12.90 10.15 4.27
CA LEU A 85 13.42 10.16 5.64
C LEU A 85 13.02 8.88 6.40
N GLN A 86 11.76 8.46 6.27
CA GLN A 86 11.26 7.24 6.90
C GLN A 86 11.97 5.99 6.36
N ARG A 87 12.24 5.93 5.04
CA ARG A 87 13.00 4.85 4.40
C ARG A 87 14.47 4.86 4.83
N ASN A 88 15.10 6.02 4.91
CA ASN A 88 16.49 6.15 5.36
C ASN A 88 16.63 5.70 6.82
N LEU A 89 15.67 6.07 7.68
CA LEU A 89 15.62 5.63 9.07
C LEU A 89 15.45 4.11 9.19
N SER A 90 14.57 3.51 8.39
CA SER A 90 14.37 2.05 8.42
C SER A 90 15.61 1.29 7.94
N LEU A 91 16.25 1.76 6.87
CA LEU A 91 17.50 1.18 6.38
C LEU A 91 18.64 1.31 7.40
N GLN A 92 18.79 2.47 8.04
CA GLN A 92 19.78 2.65 9.11
C GLN A 92 19.51 1.73 10.31
N LEU A 93 18.25 1.56 10.70
CA LEU A 93 17.90 0.65 11.79
C LEU A 93 18.30 -0.79 11.47
N ILE A 94 17.97 -1.27 10.27
CA ILE A 94 18.33 -2.62 9.81
C ILE A 94 19.85 -2.78 9.76
N ALA A 95 20.57 -1.79 9.23
CA ALA A 95 22.03 -1.79 9.18
C ALA A 95 22.66 -1.84 10.58
N ASN A 96 22.12 -1.08 11.54
CA ASN A 96 22.59 -1.10 12.94
C ASN A 96 22.31 -2.43 13.63
N ILE A 97 21.14 -3.06 13.39
CA ILE A 97 20.82 -4.41 13.88
C ILE A 97 21.82 -5.43 13.32
N ASN A 98 22.10 -5.36 12.01
CA ASN A 98 23.02 -6.29 11.34
C ASN A 98 24.49 -6.05 11.70
N LYS A 99 24.91 -4.81 11.99
CA LYS A 99 26.27 -4.49 12.46
C LYS A 99 26.63 -5.20 13.77
N SER A 100 25.61 -5.65 14.51
CA SER A 100 25.74 -6.43 15.75
C SER A 100 25.76 -7.95 15.54
N GLU A 101 25.97 -8.43 14.30
CA GLU A 101 25.96 -9.87 13.99
C GLU A 101 26.94 -10.67 14.87
N ASN A 102 28.13 -10.14 15.14
CA ASN A 102 29.10 -10.78 16.03
C ASN A 102 28.56 -10.96 17.46
N ILE A 103 27.79 -9.98 17.97
CA ILE A 103 27.17 -10.07 19.31
C ILE A 103 26.05 -11.12 19.29
N ARG A 104 25.23 -11.15 18.23
CA ARG A 104 24.19 -12.16 18.04
C ARG A 104 24.77 -13.56 17.95
N ASN A 105 25.83 -13.75 17.15
CA ASN A 105 26.52 -15.02 16.98
C ASN A 105 27.18 -15.47 18.28
N LEU A 106 27.81 -14.55 19.01
CA LEU A 106 28.38 -14.83 20.33
C LEU A 106 27.31 -15.25 21.33
N SER A 107 26.15 -14.59 21.34
CA SER A 107 25.02 -14.96 22.19
C SER A 107 24.51 -16.37 21.89
N ILE A 108 24.32 -16.71 20.61
CA ILE A 108 23.92 -18.06 20.17
C ILE A 108 24.97 -19.09 20.60
N THR A 109 26.25 -18.78 20.39
CA THR A 109 27.36 -19.67 20.76
C THR A 109 27.40 -19.92 22.27
N LEU A 110 27.26 -18.87 23.08
CA LEU A 110 27.22 -18.97 24.53
C LEU A 110 26.02 -19.81 25.01
N GLN A 111 24.85 -19.59 24.39
CA GLN A 111 23.65 -20.37 24.70
C GLN A 111 23.83 -21.85 24.36
N ASN A 112 24.49 -22.17 23.24
CA ASN A 112 24.80 -23.54 22.85
C ASN A 112 25.74 -24.21 23.85
N PHE A 113 26.80 -23.51 24.29
CA PHE A 113 27.71 -24.02 25.31
C PHE A 113 27.01 -24.24 26.65
N ALA A 114 26.21 -23.29 27.12
CA ALA A 114 25.45 -23.40 28.36
C ALA A 114 24.48 -24.59 28.32
N THR A 115 23.79 -24.75 27.19
CA THR A 115 22.88 -25.87 26.91
C THR A 115 23.63 -27.20 26.99
N LYS A 116 24.74 -27.33 26.24
CA LYS A 116 25.55 -28.56 26.21
C LYS A 116 26.09 -28.92 27.59
N LEU A 117 26.63 -27.94 28.32
CA LEU A 117 27.12 -28.14 29.68
C LEU A 117 26.01 -28.59 30.63
N CYS A 118 24.85 -27.93 30.57
CA CYS A 118 23.72 -28.28 31.43
C CYS A 118 23.18 -29.69 31.12
N ARG A 119 23.19 -30.13 29.86
CA ARG A 119 22.84 -31.53 29.51
C ARG A 119 23.81 -32.53 30.13
N GLU A 120 25.11 -32.28 30.02
CA GLU A 120 26.12 -33.16 30.61
C GLU A 120 26.02 -33.21 32.14
N LEU A 121 25.70 -32.11 32.79
CA LEU A 121 25.42 -32.08 34.23
C LEU A 121 24.17 -32.89 34.57
N ASN A 122 23.06 -32.71 33.85
CA ASN A 122 21.81 -33.43 34.13
C ASN A 122 21.93 -34.95 33.89
N LYS A 123 22.82 -35.38 32.97
CA LYS A 123 23.15 -36.81 32.79
C LYS A 123 23.90 -37.39 33.99
N LYS A 124 24.83 -36.62 34.57
CA LYS A 124 25.64 -37.06 35.72
C LYS A 124 24.88 -36.98 37.04
N GLU A 125 24.09 -35.94 37.21
CA GLU A 125 23.31 -35.67 38.42
C GLU A 125 21.85 -35.36 38.02
N PRO A 126 21.00 -36.40 37.97
CA PRO A 126 19.58 -36.23 37.68
C PRO A 126 18.94 -35.28 38.69
N GLY A 127 18.35 -34.18 38.21
CA GLY A 127 17.71 -33.16 39.07
C GLY A 127 18.55 -31.90 39.33
N HIS A 128 19.70 -31.76 38.66
CA HIS A 128 20.46 -30.51 38.69
C HIS A 128 19.60 -29.29 38.30
N LYS A 129 19.77 -28.15 38.98
CA LYS A 129 18.89 -26.96 38.88
C LYS A 129 18.93 -26.22 37.53
N CYS A 130 19.90 -26.54 36.68
CA CYS A 130 20.04 -25.85 35.40
C CYS A 130 18.94 -26.25 34.41
N LYS A 131 18.56 -25.33 33.52
CA LYS A 131 17.57 -25.58 32.46
C LYS A 131 18.30 -25.71 31.12
N PRO A 132 18.32 -26.88 30.47
CA PRO A 132 19.10 -27.10 29.25
C PRO A 132 18.52 -26.44 28.00
N CYS A 133 17.34 -25.83 28.08
CA CYS A 133 16.65 -25.28 26.92
C CYS A 133 16.64 -23.74 26.95
N PRO A 134 16.52 -23.09 25.78
CA PRO A 134 16.25 -21.67 25.68
C PRO A 134 15.02 -21.24 26.49
N ASN A 135 14.93 -19.94 26.76
CA ASN A 135 13.75 -19.37 27.41
C ASN A 135 12.47 -19.71 26.62
N SER A 136 11.41 -20.06 27.33
CA SER A 136 10.11 -20.50 26.75
C SER A 136 10.10 -21.90 26.11
N TRP A 137 11.22 -22.62 26.12
CA TRP A 137 11.28 -24.02 25.72
C TRP A 137 11.21 -24.93 26.95
N ILE A 138 10.55 -26.07 26.79
CA ILE A 138 10.34 -27.04 27.85
C ILE A 138 11.33 -28.19 27.69
N TRP A 139 12.10 -28.48 28.74
CA TRP A 139 12.99 -29.64 28.77
C TRP A 139 12.20 -30.89 29.20
N TYR A 140 12.25 -31.94 28.39
CA TYR A 140 11.67 -33.24 28.72
C TYR A 140 12.45 -34.35 28.02
N LYS A 141 12.77 -35.45 28.73
CA LYS A 141 13.42 -36.65 28.15
C LYS A 141 14.59 -36.34 27.19
N ASN A 142 15.47 -35.45 27.62
CA ASN A 142 16.66 -35.03 26.87
C ASN A 142 16.43 -34.15 25.62
N ASN A 143 15.20 -33.68 25.40
CA ASN A 143 14.84 -32.81 24.29
C ASN A 143 14.19 -31.50 24.75
N CYS A 144 14.28 -30.49 23.89
CA CYS A 144 13.65 -29.19 24.09
C CYS A 144 12.41 -29.06 23.21
N TYR A 145 11.28 -28.71 23.82
CA TYR A 145 9.98 -28.59 23.16
C TYR A 145 9.43 -27.17 23.23
N PHE A 146 9.03 -26.62 22.09
CA PHE A 146 8.34 -25.34 22.00
C PHE A 146 6.92 -25.49 21.46
N PHE A 147 5.97 -24.83 22.12
CA PHE A 147 4.56 -24.86 21.75
C PHE A 147 4.10 -23.43 21.48
N SER A 148 3.95 -23.10 20.20
CA SER A 148 3.45 -21.79 19.81
C SER A 148 1.94 -21.69 20.01
N GLU A 149 1.47 -20.55 20.47
CA GLU A 149 0.05 -20.25 20.52
C GLU A 149 -0.52 -19.76 19.19
N ILE A 150 0.37 -19.43 18.25
CA ILE A 150 0.03 -18.86 16.95
C ILE A 150 -0.41 -19.99 16.01
N SER A 151 -1.56 -19.80 15.39
CA SER A 151 -2.05 -20.68 14.35
C SER A 151 -1.33 -20.42 13.03
N LYS A 152 -0.91 -21.49 12.35
CA LYS A 152 -0.19 -21.43 11.07
C LYS A 152 -0.64 -22.58 10.17
N THR A 153 -0.38 -22.48 8.88
CA THR A 153 -0.38 -23.64 7.97
C THR A 153 0.78 -24.58 8.31
N TRP A 154 0.73 -25.82 7.84
CA TRP A 154 1.82 -26.78 8.07
C TRP A 154 3.16 -26.25 7.54
N GLN A 155 3.16 -25.71 6.31
CA GLN A 155 4.37 -25.20 5.66
C GLN A 155 4.95 -23.98 6.38
N GLU A 156 4.11 -23.07 6.87
CA GLU A 156 4.58 -21.95 7.68
C GLU A 156 5.12 -22.40 9.03
N SER A 157 4.54 -23.44 9.61
CA SER A 157 4.99 -24.02 10.88
C SER A 157 6.38 -24.64 10.74
N GLU A 158 6.61 -25.41 9.66
CA GLU A 158 7.91 -25.97 9.30
C GLU A 158 8.97 -24.87 9.16
N ARG A 159 8.71 -23.85 8.32
CA ARG A 159 9.62 -22.72 8.15
C ARG A 159 9.90 -21.98 9.46
N SER A 160 8.88 -21.77 10.28
CA SER A 160 9.02 -21.06 11.56
C SER A 160 9.81 -21.87 12.61
N CYS A 161 9.76 -23.20 12.53
CA CYS A 161 10.59 -24.11 13.30
C CYS A 161 12.05 -24.04 12.85
N SER A 162 12.31 -24.15 11.54
CA SER A 162 13.66 -24.08 10.99
C SER A 162 14.36 -22.74 11.27
N ALA A 163 13.62 -21.63 11.24
CA ALA A 163 14.14 -20.31 11.60
C ALA A 163 14.63 -20.20 13.06
N GLN A 164 14.23 -21.14 13.93
CA GLN A 164 14.68 -21.25 15.32
C GLN A 164 15.66 -22.41 15.54
N ASN A 165 16.27 -22.93 14.46
CA ASN A 165 17.15 -24.10 14.48
C ASN A 165 16.48 -25.34 15.10
N ALA A 166 15.18 -25.51 14.84
CA ALA A 166 14.37 -26.60 15.37
C ALA A 166 13.58 -27.29 14.26
N SER A 167 13.08 -28.48 14.54
CA SER A 167 12.23 -29.27 13.65
C SER A 167 10.79 -29.33 14.17
N LEU A 168 9.81 -29.57 13.30
CA LEU A 168 8.48 -29.93 13.77
C LEU A 168 8.55 -31.26 14.53
N LEU A 169 7.77 -31.38 15.61
CA LEU A 169 7.75 -32.61 16.40
C LEU A 169 7.37 -33.83 15.53
N GLN A 170 8.28 -34.79 15.46
CA GLN A 170 8.06 -36.11 14.88
C GLN A 170 8.50 -37.15 15.89
N THR A 171 7.56 -37.96 16.38
CA THR A 171 7.83 -39.02 17.36
C THR A 171 6.67 -40.00 17.39
N ASP A 172 7.01 -41.28 17.53
CA ASP A 172 6.05 -42.37 17.79
C ASP A 172 6.14 -42.84 19.25
N ASP A 173 6.92 -42.14 20.10
CA ASP A 173 7.06 -42.47 21.53
C ASP A 173 5.81 -42.02 22.29
N ASN A 174 5.05 -43.00 22.79
CA ASN A 174 3.84 -42.78 23.57
C ASN A 174 4.05 -41.88 24.80
N ILE A 175 5.24 -41.91 25.44
CA ILE A 175 5.55 -41.07 26.60
C ILE A 175 5.65 -39.60 26.17
N ILE A 176 6.29 -39.34 25.02
CA ILE A 176 6.39 -37.99 24.47
C ILE A 176 5.00 -37.54 24.00
N LEU A 177 4.24 -38.41 23.33
CA LEU A 177 2.86 -38.15 22.90
C LEU A 177 1.97 -37.76 24.10
N GLU A 178 2.00 -38.51 25.20
CA GLU A 178 1.22 -38.20 26.40
C GLU A 178 1.63 -36.84 27.00
N PHE A 179 2.92 -36.54 27.04
CA PHE A 179 3.42 -35.23 27.50
C PHE A 179 2.93 -34.09 26.61
N VAL A 180 2.89 -34.27 25.29
CA VAL A 180 2.49 -33.21 24.36
C VAL A 180 0.98 -33.10 24.15
N ASP A 181 0.21 -34.16 24.43
CA ASP A 181 -1.24 -34.23 24.23
C ASP A 181 -2.03 -33.62 25.40
N LYS A 182 -1.44 -33.56 26.60
CA LYS A 182 -2.00 -32.87 27.79
C LYS A 182 -2.39 -31.41 27.56
N ARG A 183 -2.02 -30.79 26.43
CA ARG A 183 -2.30 -29.39 26.12
C ARG A 183 -3.60 -29.12 25.35
N SER A 184 -4.45 -30.13 25.08
CA SER A 184 -5.84 -29.98 24.57
C SER A 184 -6.01 -29.10 23.32
N ARG A 185 -5.01 -29.04 22.43
CA ARG A 185 -5.07 -28.24 21.19
C ARG A 185 -4.48 -29.02 20.03
N VAL A 186 -5.02 -28.80 18.83
CA VAL A 186 -4.53 -29.47 17.62
C VAL A 186 -3.31 -28.70 17.09
N TYR A 187 -2.18 -29.40 17.00
CA TYR A 187 -0.92 -28.87 16.51
C TYR A 187 -0.47 -29.61 15.25
N TRP A 188 0.35 -28.96 14.42
CA TRP A 188 1.09 -29.64 13.35
C TRP A 188 2.16 -30.57 13.92
N MET A 189 2.43 -31.66 13.19
CA MET A 189 3.51 -32.62 13.44
C MET A 189 4.45 -32.64 12.23
N GLY A 190 5.62 -33.26 12.37
CA GLY A 190 6.68 -33.27 11.36
C GLY A 190 6.32 -33.99 10.06
N LEU A 191 5.34 -34.88 10.07
CA LEU A 191 4.83 -35.50 8.85
C LEU A 191 4.00 -34.50 8.04
N SER A 192 4.36 -34.33 6.78
CA SER A 192 3.63 -33.45 5.87
C SER A 192 2.26 -34.05 5.55
N PRO A 193 1.16 -33.29 5.62
CA PRO A 193 -0.17 -33.79 5.25
C PRO A 193 -0.26 -34.33 3.81
N LYS A 194 0.66 -33.92 2.93
CA LYS A 194 0.72 -34.41 1.54
C LYS A 194 1.35 -35.81 1.43
N GLN A 195 2.08 -36.27 2.45
CA GLN A 195 2.67 -37.62 2.46
C GLN A 195 1.65 -38.71 2.85
N ASP A 196 0.52 -38.36 3.48
CA ASP A 196 -0.55 -39.33 3.78
C ASP A 196 -1.28 -39.86 2.53
N HIS A 197 -1.09 -39.24 1.35
CA HIS A 197 -1.78 -39.60 0.11
C HIS A 197 -0.92 -40.30 -0.95
N LYS A 198 0.33 -40.65 -0.65
CA LYS A 198 1.18 -41.38 -1.58
C LYS A 198 1.72 -42.64 -0.90
N ASN A 199 1.25 -43.78 -1.39
CA ASN A 199 1.77 -45.10 -1.03
C ASN A 199 3.31 -45.06 -1.00
N SER A 200 3.83 -45.71 0.02
CA SER A 200 5.24 -46.04 0.24
C SER A 200 5.96 -46.40 -1.06
N GLU A 201 6.77 -45.47 -1.55
CA GLU A 201 7.95 -45.76 -2.34
C GLU A 201 9.13 -45.18 -1.57
N GLU A 202 10.07 -46.05 -1.22
CA GLU A 202 11.34 -45.75 -0.56
C GLU A 202 11.91 -44.42 -1.05
N VAL A 203 11.97 -43.43 -0.15
CA VAL A 203 12.70 -42.19 -0.41
C VAL A 203 14.02 -42.29 0.32
N ASP A 204 15.07 -42.45 -0.49
CA ASP A 204 16.48 -42.51 -0.12
C ASP A 204 16.83 -41.64 1.11
N GLU A 205 17.33 -42.30 2.15
CA GLU A 205 17.80 -41.71 3.41
C GLU A 205 18.96 -40.70 3.24
N ASN A 206 19.53 -40.61 2.04
CA ASN A 206 20.72 -39.82 1.75
C ASN A 206 20.47 -38.33 1.41
N ILE A 207 19.27 -37.91 1.01
CA ILE A 207 19.03 -36.50 0.63
C ILE A 207 18.82 -35.60 1.86
N ILE A 208 18.40 -36.16 3.00
CA ILE A 208 18.21 -35.40 4.26
C ILE A 208 19.56 -35.24 5.01
N SER A 209 20.59 -36.01 4.65
CA SER A 209 21.90 -36.05 5.32
C SER A 209 22.74 -34.77 5.13
N SER A 210 22.72 -34.17 3.94
CA SER A 210 23.72 -33.15 3.56
C SER A 210 23.47 -31.76 4.15
N ALA A 211 22.26 -31.46 4.63
CA ALA A 211 21.95 -30.21 5.34
C ALA A 211 22.12 -30.29 6.87
N ARG A 212 22.43 -31.48 7.42
CA ARG A 212 22.45 -31.76 8.87
C ARG A 212 23.80 -31.52 9.57
N HIS A 213 24.84 -31.16 8.83
CA HIS A 213 26.18 -31.03 9.41
C HIS A 213 26.51 -29.60 9.86
N THR A 214 25.81 -29.10 10.90
CA THR A 214 26.42 -28.14 11.87
C THR A 214 25.63 -27.86 13.16
N ILE A 215 24.42 -28.40 13.36
CA ILE A 215 23.67 -28.28 14.62
C ILE A 215 22.89 -29.60 14.81
N ASN A 216 22.94 -30.23 15.99
CA ASN A 216 22.11 -31.41 16.28
C ASN A 216 20.64 -30.97 16.43
N ILE A 217 19.99 -30.62 15.31
CA ILE A 217 18.59 -30.18 15.17
C ILE A 217 17.58 -31.23 15.65
N ASN A 218 18.03 -32.44 15.95
CA ASN A 218 17.22 -33.54 16.46
C ASN A 218 16.78 -33.35 17.92
N GLU A 219 17.38 -32.40 18.65
CA GLU A 219 17.11 -32.18 20.08
C GLU A 219 16.20 -30.97 20.37
N MET A 220 15.85 -30.19 19.34
CA MET A 220 14.94 -29.04 19.43
C MET A 220 13.72 -29.27 18.55
N GLN A 221 12.57 -29.45 19.17
CA GLN A 221 11.30 -29.74 18.51
C GLN A 221 10.27 -28.67 18.81
N CYS A 222 9.48 -28.29 17.81
CA CYS A 222 8.43 -27.29 17.97
C CYS A 222 7.11 -27.71 17.35
N ARG A 223 6.04 -27.07 17.83
CA ARG A 223 4.66 -27.27 17.39
C ARG A 223 3.96 -25.92 17.26
N TYR A 224 3.22 -25.74 16.19
CA TYR A 224 2.33 -24.60 15.97
C TYR A 224 0.89 -25.08 15.86
N ARG A 225 -0.05 -24.28 16.36
CA ARG A 225 -1.48 -24.65 16.29
C ARG A 225 -1.90 -24.74 14.83
N LYS A 226 -2.75 -25.72 14.51
CA LYS A 226 -3.35 -25.78 13.18
C LYS A 226 -4.27 -24.57 13.00
N GLY A 227 -4.02 -23.77 11.98
CA GLY A 227 -5.01 -22.79 11.49
C GLY A 227 -6.20 -23.51 10.88
N ILE A 228 -7.40 -23.03 11.18
CA ILE A 228 -8.64 -23.41 10.48
C ILE A 228 -8.60 -22.79 9.09
#